data_AF-A0A371E782-F1
#
_entry.id   AF-A0A371E782-F1
#
_cell.length_a   1.000
_cell.length_b   1.000
_cell.length_c   1.000
_cell.angle_alpha   90.00
_cell.angle_beta   90.00
_cell.angle_gamma   90.00
#
_symmetry.space_group_name_H-M   'P 1'
#
loop_
_entity.id
_entity.type
_entity.pdbx_description
1 polymer ?
#
loop_
_entity_poly.entity_id
_entity_poly.type
_entity_poly.pdbx_seq_one_letter_code
_entity_poly.pdbx_strand_id
1 'polypeptide(L)'
;MTEVSFNWIGFTTAMASNLTNQSRNVLSKKLMTNEEETLDNINLYSVITIISFILLVPCTILLEGVKFTPSYLQSVASQGVNVRELCVRSVLAAFCFHAYQQVSYMILQMVSPVSHSVGNCVKRVVVIVSSVIFFQTPVSSINTLGTGVALVGVFLYSRAKRVKPLQKTN
;
A
#
# COMPACT_ATOMS: atom_id res chain seq x y z
N MET A 1 7.74 22.48 16.73
CA MET A 1 7.70 21.06 17.16
C MET A 1 7.26 20.24 15.95
N THR A 2 8.23 19.62 15.28
CA THR A 2 8.03 18.65 14.20
C THR A 2 7.48 17.35 14.77
N GLU A 3 6.79 16.52 13.97
CA GLU A 3 6.48 15.16 14.41
C GLU A 3 7.79 14.47 14.85
N VAL A 4 7.73 13.75 15.98
CA VAL A 4 8.91 13.18 16.66
C VAL A 4 9.71 12.23 15.75
N SER A 5 9.09 11.73 14.67
CA SER A 5 9.71 10.81 13.70
C SER A 5 9.71 11.36 12.26
N PHE A 6 9.49 12.66 12.04
CA PHE A 6 9.48 13.19 10.68
C PHE A 6 10.85 13.05 10.01
N ASN A 7 10.88 12.41 8.85
CA ASN A 7 12.06 12.25 8.03
C ASN A 7 11.72 12.63 6.57
N TRP A 8 12.48 13.56 5.98
CA TRP A 8 12.27 14.01 4.61
C TRP A 8 12.35 12.86 3.60
N ILE A 9 13.26 11.91 3.79
CA ILE A 9 13.37 10.73 2.90
C ILE A 9 12.12 9.85 3.03
N GLY A 10 11.63 9.64 4.25
CA GLY A 10 10.38 8.90 4.48
C GLY A 10 9.17 9.61 3.86
N PHE A 11 9.10 10.93 3.96
CA PHE A 11 8.03 11.73 3.38
C PHE A 11 8.04 11.68 1.84
N THR A 12 9.20 11.91 1.20
CA THR A 12 9.31 11.90 -0.26
C THR A 12 9.07 10.52 -0.85
N THR A 13 9.57 9.45 -0.21
CA THR A 13 9.31 8.07 -0.64
C THR A 13 7.83 7.69 -0.48
N ALA A 14 7.15 8.12 0.59
CA ALA A 14 5.71 7.93 0.76
C ALA A 14 4.89 8.65 -0.33
N MET A 15 5.28 9.88 -0.70
CA MET A 15 4.65 10.64 -1.78
C MET A 15 4.89 9.99 -3.15
N ALA A 16 6.13 9.56 -3.43
CA ALA A 16 6.47 8.83 -4.64
C ALA A 16 5.67 7.52 -4.77
N SER A 17 5.52 6.77 -3.67
CA SER A 17 4.71 5.56 -3.62
C SER A 17 3.24 5.82 -3.95
N ASN A 18 2.68 6.94 -3.50
CA ASN A 18 1.31 7.32 -3.88
C ASN A 18 1.19 7.55 -5.39
N LEU A 19 2.15 8.27 -5.98
CA LEU A 19 2.15 8.54 -7.41
C LEU A 19 2.28 7.25 -8.23
N THR A 20 3.29 6.42 -7.94
CA THR A 20 3.54 5.18 -8.69
C THR A 20 2.40 4.18 -8.56
N ASN A 21 1.82 4.02 -7.36
CA ASN A 21 0.67 3.13 -7.16
C ASN A 21 -0.57 3.58 -7.96
N GLN A 22 -0.84 4.88 -8.02
CA GLN A 22 -1.98 5.40 -8.79
C GLN A 22 -1.75 5.28 -10.29
N SER A 23 -0.54 5.59 -10.77
CA SER A 23 -0.15 5.37 -12.17
C SER A 23 -0.30 3.90 -12.56
N ARG A 24 0.18 2.98 -11.72
CA ARG A 24 0.02 1.54 -11.92
C ARG A 24 -1.44 1.13 -12.02
N ASN A 25 -2.33 1.65 -11.16
CA ASN A 25 -3.75 1.31 -11.20
C ASN A 25 -4.44 1.81 -12.48
N VAL A 26 -4.10 3.03 -12.94
CA VAL A 26 -4.65 3.58 -14.20
C VAL A 26 -4.16 2.79 -15.42
N LEU A 27 -2.87 2.48 -15.49
CA LEU A 27 -2.29 1.68 -16.56
C LEU A 27 -2.84 0.25 -16.54
N SER A 28 -2.94 -0.37 -15.36
CA SER A 28 -3.52 -1.70 -15.21
C SER A 28 -4.96 -1.73 -15.72
N LYS A 29 -5.76 -0.71 -15.38
CA LYS A 29 -7.13 -0.61 -15.89
C LYS A 29 -7.17 -0.49 -17.40
N LYS A 30 -6.29 0.34 -17.99
CA LYS A 30 -6.21 0.50 -19.45
C LYS A 30 -5.90 -0.82 -20.15
N LEU A 31 -4.98 -1.61 -19.59
CA LEU A 31 -4.64 -2.94 -20.08
C LEU A 31 -5.80 -3.95 -19.92
N MET A 32 -6.57 -3.87 -18.83
CA MET A 32 -7.74 -4.73 -18.63
C MET A 32 -8.91 -4.43 -19.59
N THR A 33 -8.98 -3.21 -20.14
CA THR A 33 -10.09 -2.75 -20.99
C THR A 33 -9.76 -2.69 -22.48
N ASN A 34 -8.49 -2.91 -22.87
CA ASN A 34 -8.11 -2.94 -24.28
C ASN A 34 -8.64 -4.23 -24.94
N GLU A 35 -9.33 -4.08 -26.07
CA GLU A 35 -10.04 -5.17 -26.75
C GLU A 35 -9.11 -6.19 -27.45
N GLU A 36 -7.89 -5.79 -27.81
CA GLU A 36 -6.93 -6.64 -28.52
C GLU A 36 -6.18 -7.65 -27.62
N GLU A 37 -6.03 -7.34 -26.33
CA GLU A 37 -5.34 -8.19 -25.34
C GLU A 37 -6.06 -8.09 -23.99
N THR A 38 -7.24 -8.70 -23.87
CA THR A 38 -7.99 -8.73 -22.61
C THR A 38 -7.29 -9.64 -21.58
N LEU A 39 -6.34 -9.06 -20.85
CA LEU A 39 -5.71 -9.75 -19.73
C LEU A 39 -6.68 -9.76 -18.55
N ASP A 40 -7.08 -10.97 -18.15
CA ASP A 40 -7.83 -11.15 -16.90
C ASP A 40 -7.04 -10.57 -15.71
N ASN A 41 -7.76 -10.03 -14.74
CA ASN A 41 -7.22 -9.29 -13.59
C ASN A 41 -6.27 -10.13 -12.76
N ILE A 42 -6.59 -11.42 -12.63
CA ILE A 42 -5.78 -12.40 -11.94
C ILE A 42 -4.46 -12.59 -12.69
N ASN A 43 -4.52 -12.74 -14.02
CA ASN A 43 -3.33 -12.90 -14.84
C ASN A 43 -2.47 -11.63 -14.83
N LEU A 44 -3.07 -10.45 -15.01
CA LEU A 44 -2.36 -9.18 -14.98
C LEU A 44 -1.67 -8.94 -13.63
N TYR A 45 -2.38 -9.17 -12.52
CA TYR A 45 -1.80 -9.05 -11.19
C TYR A 45 -0.68 -10.07 -10.95
N SER A 46 -0.83 -11.31 -11.44
CA SER A 46 0.18 -12.36 -11.34
C SER A 46 1.45 -11.99 -12.10
N VAL A 47 1.33 -11.55 -13.35
CA VAL A 47 2.47 -11.10 -14.18
C VAL A 47 3.18 -9.92 -13.53
N ILE A 48 2.43 -8.90 -13.06
CA ILE A 48 3.00 -7.75 -12.35
C ILE A 48 3.78 -8.22 -11.11
N THR A 49 3.24 -9.17 -10.36
CA THR A 49 3.86 -9.69 -9.12
C THR A 49 5.15 -10.46 -9.43
N ILE A 50 5.17 -11.30 -10.48
CA ILE A 50 6.35 -12.05 -10.91
C ILE A 50 7.46 -11.09 -11.36
N ILE A 51 7.14 -10.11 -12.20
CA ILE A 51 8.11 -9.10 -12.64
C ILE A 51 8.64 -8.30 -11.45
N SER A 52 7.74 -7.89 -10.54
CA SER A 52 8.13 -7.16 -9.33
C SER A 52 9.08 -7.97 -8.47
N PHE A 53 8.85 -9.28 -8.32
CA PHE A 53 9.73 -10.17 -7.57
C PHE A 53 11.12 -10.27 -8.21
N ILE A 54 11.20 -10.50 -9.52
CA ILE A 54 12.47 -10.60 -10.26
C ILE A 54 13.27 -9.31 -10.16
N LEU A 55 12.62 -8.14 -10.16
CA LEU A 55 13.29 -6.86 -10.00
C LEU A 55 13.70 -6.57 -8.55
N LEU A 56 12.86 -6.93 -7.56
CA LEU A 56 13.16 -6.62 -6.15
C LEU A 56 14.28 -7.50 -5.59
N VAL A 57 14.32 -8.79 -5.93
CA VAL A 57 15.30 -9.74 -5.37
C VAL A 57 16.75 -9.25 -5.52
N PRO A 58 17.26 -8.87 -6.71
CA PRO A 58 18.63 -8.38 -6.83
C PRO A 58 18.83 -7.07 -6.08
N CYS A 59 17.86 -6.14 -6.10
CA CYS A 59 17.95 -4.90 -5.34
C CYS A 59 18.05 -5.14 -3.82
N THR A 60 17.25 -6.07 -3.27
CA THR A 60 17.29 -6.42 -1.85
C THR A 60 18.62 -7.07 -1.48
N ILE A 61 19.14 -7.98 -2.31
CA ILE A 61 20.44 -8.61 -2.06
C ILE A 61 21.57 -7.57 -2.08
N LEU A 62 21.55 -6.59 -2.99
CA LEU A 62 22.57 -5.56 -3.10
C LEU A 62 22.52 -4.53 -1.95
N LEU A 63 21.33 -4.14 -1.51
CA LEU A 63 21.15 -3.10 -0.48
C LEU A 63 21.25 -3.66 0.94
N GLU A 64 20.69 -4.85 1.18
CA GLU A 64 20.58 -5.42 2.52
C GLU A 64 21.50 -6.63 2.75
N GLY A 65 21.99 -7.27 1.69
CA GLY A 65 22.74 -8.51 1.78
C GLY A 65 21.86 -9.73 2.10
N VAL A 66 22.49 -10.90 2.24
CA VAL A 66 21.81 -12.16 2.58
C VAL A 66 21.69 -12.28 4.10
N LYS A 67 20.57 -11.82 4.65
CA LYS A 67 20.25 -11.88 6.09
C LYS A 67 19.57 -13.18 6.53
N PHE A 68 19.38 -14.15 5.64
CA PHE A 68 18.74 -15.44 5.96
C PHE A 68 19.74 -16.55 6.33
N THR A 69 21.02 -16.22 6.54
CA THR A 69 22.05 -17.18 6.93
C THR A 69 21.81 -17.69 8.36
N PRO A 70 22.04 -18.99 8.66
CA PRO A 70 21.84 -19.55 10.01
C PRO A 70 22.56 -18.77 11.12
N SER A 71 23.75 -18.24 10.83
CA SER A 71 24.54 -17.42 11.75
C SER A 71 23.84 -16.10 12.14
N TYR A 72 23.13 -15.47 11.20
CA TYR A 72 22.38 -14.25 11.45
C TYR A 72 21.08 -14.54 12.22
N LEU A 73 20.39 -15.63 11.89
CA LEU A 73 19.21 -16.06 12.64
C LEU A 73 19.56 -16.40 14.09
N GLN A 74 20.72 -17.01 14.33
CA GLN A 74 21.21 -17.30 15.66
C GLN A 74 21.62 -16.03 16.44
N SER A 75 22.19 -15.02 15.76
CA SER A 75 22.47 -13.72 16.39
C SER A 75 21.21 -12.90 16.70
N VAL A 76 20.15 -13.07 15.92
CA VAL A 76 18.84 -12.43 16.19
C VAL A 76 18.11 -13.17 17.33
N ALA A 77 18.23 -14.50 17.38
CA ALA A 77 17.70 -15.29 18.49
C ALA A 77 18.37 -14.93 19.83
N SER A 78 19.68 -14.69 19.84
CA SER A 78 20.41 -14.26 21.04
C SER A 78 20.06 -12.84 21.49
N GLN A 79 19.48 -12.01 20.62
CA GLN A 79 18.94 -10.68 20.94
C GLN A 79 17.50 -10.74 21.50
N GLY A 80 16.98 -11.94 21.79
CA GLY A 80 15.66 -12.13 22.40
C GLY A 80 14.49 -12.18 21.41
N VAL A 81 14.76 -12.22 20.11
CA VAL A 81 13.71 -12.33 19.08
C VAL A 81 13.42 -13.80 18.79
N ASN A 82 12.17 -14.23 18.98
CA ASN A 82 11.75 -15.58 18.64
C ASN A 82 11.65 -15.75 17.11
N VAL A 83 12.64 -16.43 16.52
CA VAL A 83 12.73 -16.64 15.05
C VAL A 83 11.49 -17.34 14.50
N ARG A 84 10.92 -18.30 15.24
CA ARG A 84 9.70 -19.00 14.82
C ARG A 84 8.51 -18.05 14.73
N GLU A 85 8.35 -17.19 15.73
CA GLU A 85 7.28 -16.20 15.75
C GLU A 85 7.46 -15.15 14.66
N LEU A 86 8.68 -14.66 14.44
CA LEU A 86 9.00 -13.74 13.35
C LEU A 86 8.65 -14.36 12.00
N CYS A 87 9.02 -15.63 11.77
CA CYS A 87 8.70 -16.35 10.54
C CYS A 87 7.18 -16.47 10.33
N VAL A 88 6.44 -16.92 11.35
CA VAL A 88 4.98 -17.06 11.29
C VAL A 88 4.31 -15.71 11.01
N ARG A 89 4.70 -14.64 11.73
CA ARG A 89 4.16 -13.29 11.53
C ARG A 89 4.48 -12.75 10.13
N SER A 90 5.68 -13.03 9.62
CA SER A 90 6.11 -12.61 8.28
C SER A 90 5.32 -13.32 7.17
N VAL A 91 5.14 -14.64 7.28
CA VAL A 91 4.35 -15.42 6.33
C VAL A 91 2.88 -14.99 6.37
N LEU A 92 2.33 -14.79 7.56
CA LEU A 92 0.96 -14.31 7.72
C LEU A 92 0.79 -12.91 7.10
N ALA A 93 1.71 -11.98 7.36
CA ALA A 93 1.68 -10.64 6.76
C ALA A 93 1.80 -10.70 5.23
N ALA A 94 2.67 -11.54 4.68
CA ALA A 94 2.82 -11.73 3.24
C ALA A 94 1.54 -12.28 2.60
N PHE A 95 0.92 -13.30 3.23
CA PHE A 95 -0.34 -13.86 2.78
C PHE A 95 -1.47 -12.82 2.80
N CYS A 96 -1.64 -12.09 3.92
CA CYS A 96 -2.62 -11.03 4.04
C CYS A 96 -2.41 -9.91 3.01
N PHE A 97 -1.16 -9.53 2.75
CA PHE A 97 -0.83 -8.52 1.76
C PHE A 97 -1.18 -8.98 0.33
N HIS A 98 -0.84 -10.23 -0.02
CA HIS A 98 -1.16 -10.79 -1.33
C HIS A 98 -2.68 -10.89 -1.54
N ALA A 99 -3.41 -11.41 -0.55
CA ALA A 99 -4.87 -11.49 -0.59
C ALA A 99 -5.52 -10.10 -0.74
N TYR A 100 -5.04 -9.11 0.02
CA TYR A 100 -5.48 -7.72 -0.11
C TYR A 100 -5.24 -7.17 -1.53
N GLN A 101 -4.05 -7.37 -2.09
CA GLN A 101 -3.73 -6.87 -3.43
C GLN A 101 -4.55 -7.58 -4.51
N GLN A 102 -4.79 -8.89 -4.39
CA GLN A 102 -5.64 -9.65 -5.31
C GLN A 102 -7.08 -9.13 -5.30
N VAL A 103 -7.68 -8.95 -4.13
CA VAL A 103 -9.02 -8.37 -3.99
C VAL A 103 -9.06 -6.93 -4.52
N SER A 104 -8.01 -6.15 -4.29
CA SER A 104 -7.89 -4.78 -4.80
C SER A 104 -7.90 -4.72 -6.33
N TYR A 105 -7.20 -5.64 -7.01
CA TYR A 105 -7.26 -5.78 -8.47
C TYR A 105 -8.61 -6.26 -8.96
N MET A 106 -9.24 -7.19 -8.23
CA MET A 106 -10.60 -7.63 -8.52
C MET A 106 -11.62 -6.49 -8.42
N ILE A 107 -11.44 -5.54 -7.51
CA ILE A 107 -12.28 -4.34 -7.46
C ILE A 107 -11.95 -3.41 -8.63
N LEU A 108 -10.66 -3.25 -8.98
CA LEU A 108 -10.21 -2.36 -10.06
C LEU A 108 -10.84 -2.71 -11.42
N GLN A 109 -11.08 -3.98 -11.75
CA GLN A 109 -11.86 -4.32 -12.96
C GLN A 109 -13.30 -3.85 -12.91
N MET A 110 -13.95 -3.89 -11.75
CA MET A 110 -15.37 -3.58 -11.62
C MET A 110 -15.63 -2.07 -11.53
N VAL A 111 -14.63 -1.27 -11.17
CA VAL A 111 -14.78 0.18 -10.98
C VAL A 111 -13.81 0.99 -11.83
N SER A 112 -14.04 2.30 -11.93
CA SER A 112 -13.07 3.20 -12.57
C SER A 112 -11.82 3.37 -11.67
N PRO A 113 -10.64 3.70 -12.24
CA PRO A 113 -9.42 3.97 -11.45
C PRO A 113 -9.63 5.07 -10.40
N VAL A 114 -10.50 6.03 -10.72
CA VAL A 114 -10.88 7.11 -9.81
C VAL A 114 -11.66 6.59 -8.61
N SER A 115 -12.67 5.74 -8.83
CA SER A 115 -13.44 5.14 -7.75
C SER A 115 -12.59 4.21 -6.88
N HIS A 116 -11.69 3.46 -7.49
CA HIS A 116 -10.71 2.63 -6.78
C HIS A 116 -9.80 3.48 -5.88
N SER A 117 -9.30 4.60 -6.39
CA SER A 117 -8.47 5.56 -5.65
C SER A 117 -9.21 6.14 -4.44
N VAL A 118 -10.49 6.50 -4.59
CA VAL A 118 -11.35 6.94 -3.47
C VAL A 118 -11.52 5.85 -2.41
N GLY A 119 -11.72 4.59 -2.82
CA GLY A 119 -11.77 3.46 -1.90
C GLY A 119 -10.47 3.29 -1.11
N ASN A 120 -9.32 3.44 -1.79
CA ASN A 120 -8.01 3.37 -1.14
C ASN A 120 -7.79 4.51 -0.13
N CYS A 121 -8.29 5.71 -0.42
CA CYS A 121 -8.31 6.83 0.52
C CYS A 121 -9.10 6.48 1.81
N VAL A 122 -10.31 5.94 1.68
CA VAL A 122 -11.12 5.53 2.84
C VAL A 122 -10.43 4.43 3.64
N LYS A 123 -9.86 3.41 2.97
CA LYS A 123 -9.06 2.36 3.63
C LYS A 123 -7.93 2.95 4.46
N ARG A 124 -7.22 3.95 3.95
CA ARG A 124 -6.13 4.63 4.68
C ARG A 124 -6.65 5.32 5.94
N VAL A 125 -7.79 6.01 5.86
CA VAL A 125 -8.43 6.64 7.03
C VAL A 125 -8.71 5.62 8.12
N VAL A 126 -9.32 4.49 7.75
CA VAL A 126 -9.67 3.42 8.70
C VAL A 126 -8.41 2.84 9.36
N VAL A 127 -7.34 2.61 8.60
CA VAL A 127 -6.07 2.09 9.14
C VAL A 127 -5.43 3.09 10.10
N ILE A 128 -5.44 4.39 9.80
CA ILE A 128 -4.87 5.42 10.69
C ILE A 128 -5.64 5.46 12.01
N VAL A 129 -6.98 5.57 11.95
CA VAL A 129 -7.82 5.68 13.15
C VAL A 129 -7.70 4.42 14.02
N SER A 130 -7.78 3.23 13.42
CA SER A 130 -7.61 1.96 14.16
C SER A 130 -6.23 1.82 14.78
N SER A 131 -5.16 2.23 14.07
CA SER A 131 -3.79 2.19 14.58
C SER A 131 -3.62 3.08 15.81
N VAL A 132 -4.18 4.29 15.79
CA VAL A 132 -4.11 5.22 16.94
C VAL A 132 -4.85 4.65 18.15
N ILE A 133 -6.03 4.05 17.95
CA ILE A 133 -6.82 3.45 19.03
C ILE A 133 -6.09 2.24 19.63
N PHE A 134 -5.52 1.38 18.79
CA PHE A 134 -4.93 0.11 19.21
C PHE A 134 -3.53 0.27 19.80
N PHE A 135 -2.65 1.01 19.13
CA PHE A 135 -1.26 1.20 19.58
C PHE A 135 -1.11 2.32 20.62
N GLN A 136 -2.16 3.12 20.84
CA GLN A 136 -2.16 4.26 21.77
C GLN A 136 -0.93 5.16 21.59
N THR A 137 -0.46 5.30 20.35
CA THR A 137 0.74 6.07 20.04
C THR A 137 0.53 7.52 20.47
N PRO A 138 1.47 8.13 21.23
CA PRO A 138 1.31 9.49 21.70
C PRO A 138 1.34 10.47 20.51
N VAL A 139 0.17 10.97 20.14
CA VAL A 139 0.00 11.95 19.06
C VAL A 139 -0.15 13.34 19.69
N SER A 140 0.71 14.29 19.32
CA SER A 140 0.58 15.68 19.79
C SER A 140 -0.73 16.29 19.31
N SER A 141 -1.36 17.15 20.12
CA SER A 141 -2.65 17.78 19.81
C SER A 141 -2.66 18.51 18.45
N ILE A 142 -1.55 19.13 18.07
CA ILE A 142 -1.41 19.79 16.77
C ILE A 142 -1.40 18.78 15.60
N ASN A 143 -0.80 17.59 15.81
CA ASN A 143 -0.76 16.55 14.81
C ASN A 143 -2.12 15.84 14.67
N THR A 144 -2.82 15.63 15.78
CA THR A 144 -4.21 15.14 15.74
C THR A 144 -5.11 16.10 14.97
N LEU A 145 -4.96 17.41 15.17
CA LEU A 145 -5.73 18.42 14.46
C LEU A 145 -5.38 18.43 12.96
N GLY A 146 -4.09 18.43 12.61
CA GLY A 146 -3.63 18.36 11.21
C GLY A 146 -4.09 17.09 10.49
N THR A 147 -3.98 15.93 11.16
CA THR A 147 -4.49 14.66 10.65
C THR A 147 -6.00 14.74 10.47
N GLY A 148 -6.75 15.27 11.44
CA GLY A 148 -8.20 15.46 11.35
C GLY A 148 -8.61 16.29 10.14
N VAL A 149 -7.96 17.43 9.90
CA VAL A 149 -8.21 18.28 8.72
C VAL A 149 -7.91 17.54 7.42
N ALA A 150 -6.80 16.80 7.35
CA ALA A 150 -6.46 16.01 6.18
C ALA A 150 -7.49 14.90 5.89
N LEU A 151 -7.95 14.21 6.93
CA LEU A 151 -8.98 13.17 6.82
C LEU A 151 -10.32 13.75 6.35
N VAL A 152 -10.73 14.92 6.89
CA VAL A 152 -11.93 15.64 6.44
C VAL A 152 -11.80 16.06 4.97
N GLY A 153 -10.64 16.60 4.56
CA GLY A 153 -10.40 16.98 3.16
C GLY A 153 -10.51 15.78 2.21
N VAL A 154 -9.94 14.63 2.59
CA VAL A 154 -10.05 13.38 1.83
C VAL A 154 -11.51 12.90 1.75
N PHE A 155 -12.26 12.99 2.84
CA PHE A 155 -13.68 12.61 2.88
C PHE A 155 -14.53 13.50 1.97
N LEU A 156 -14.34 14.82 2.04
CA LEU A 156 -15.05 15.79 1.22
C LEU A 156 -14.73 15.62 -0.27
N TYR A 157 -13.45 15.47 -0.63
CA TYR A 157 -13.04 15.18 -2.01
C TYR A 157 -13.69 13.90 -2.55
N SER A 158 -13.68 12.83 -1.74
CA SER A 158 -14.28 11.55 -2.06
C SER A 158 -15.79 11.65 -2.29
N ARG A 159 -16.47 12.53 -1.56
CA ARG A 159 -17.91 12.82 -1.73
C ARG A 159 -18.16 13.65 -3.00
N ALA A 160 -17.45 14.77 -3.17
CA ALA A 160 -17.62 15.66 -4.31
C ALA A 160 -17.39 14.95 -5.66
N LYS A 161 -16.40 14.05 -5.73
CA LYS A 161 -16.10 13.32 -6.96
C LYS A 161 -17.12 12.22 -7.30
N ARG A 162 -17.88 11.71 -6.33
CA ARG A 162 -19.01 10.79 -6.56
C ARG A 162 -20.26 11.52 -7.05
N VAL A 163 -20.43 12.79 -6.69
CA VAL A 163 -21.63 13.59 -7.02
C VAL A 163 -21.61 14.11 -8.45
N LYS A 164 -20.43 14.31 -9.07
CA LYS A 164 -20.35 14.62 -10.50
C LYS A 164 -20.65 13.36 -11.33
N PRO A 165 -21.74 13.31 -12.13
CA PRO A 165 -21.91 12.26 -13.12
C PRO A 165 -20.76 12.41 -14.12
N LEU A 166 -20.15 11.28 -14.51
CA LEU A 166 -19.18 11.24 -15.59
C LEU A 166 -19.85 11.84 -16.83
N GLN A 167 -19.43 13.03 -17.25
CA GLN A 167 -19.65 13.45 -18.63
C GLN A 167 -18.98 12.39 -19.50
N LYS A 168 -19.80 11.59 -20.20
CA LYS A 168 -19.32 10.73 -21.28
C LYS A 168 -18.70 11.66 -22.32
N THR A 169 -17.38 11.69 -22.38
CA THR A 169 -16.70 12.19 -23.58
C THR A 169 -16.90 11.10 -24.63
N ASN A 170 -17.79 11.40 -25.59
CA ASN A 170 -17.96 10.62 -26.82
C ASN A 170 -16.65 10.58 -27.61
#